data_AF-A0A239CLI7-F1
#
_entry.id   AF-A0A239CLI7-F1
#
_cell.length_a   1.000
_cell.length_b   1.000
_cell.length_c   1.000
_cell.angle_alpha   90.00
_cell.angle_beta   90.00
_cell.angle_gamma   90.00
#
_symmetry.space_group_name_H-M   'P 1'
#
loop_
_entity.id
_entity.type
_entity.pdbx_description
1 polymer ?
#
loop_
_entity_poly.entity_id
_entity_poly.type
_entity_poly.pdbx_seq_one_letter_code
_entity_poly.pdbx_strand_id
1 'polypeptide(L)'
;MAKKAWPSFVTKDLGNSDADAAEMERRWLIYRDEMSALIAAGGVHQDDDGWWVCDATGELIGPDPEIERPLNLREAGAAVSFDQAFPGLAAKMRPPRGAQKKPTKVSTTIRLSPDVLAHFRASGEGWQSRIDAALKEWIAAH
;
A
#
# COMPACT_ATOMS: atom_id res chain seq x y z
N MET A 1 -11.78 37.23 17.81
CA MET A 1 -11.18 36.19 16.95
C MET A 1 -10.21 36.90 16.02
N ALA A 2 -8.90 36.77 16.24
CA ALA A 2 -7.92 37.32 15.29
C ALA A 2 -8.16 36.66 13.92
N LYS A 3 -8.21 37.46 12.85
CA LYS A 3 -8.26 36.90 11.49
C LYS A 3 -7.01 36.05 11.33
N LYS A 4 -7.18 34.74 11.07
CA LYS A 4 -6.06 33.90 10.65
C LYS A 4 -5.50 34.57 9.38
N ALA A 5 -4.25 35.03 9.45
CA ALA A 5 -3.63 35.77 8.35
C ALA A 5 -3.24 34.86 7.17
N TRP A 6 -3.46 33.56 7.34
CA TRP A 6 -2.87 32.51 6.52
C TRP A 6 -3.96 31.71 5.77
N PRO A 7 -3.68 31.33 4.52
CA PRO A 7 -4.51 30.42 3.72
C PRO A 7 -4.84 29.15 4.49
N SER A 8 -6.02 28.58 4.24
CA SER A 8 -6.42 27.33 4.88
C SER A 8 -7.04 26.37 3.86
N PHE A 9 -6.53 25.16 3.82
CA PHE A 9 -7.12 24.06 3.06
C PHE A 9 -8.03 23.24 3.99
N VAL A 10 -9.34 23.42 3.88
CA VAL A 10 -10.35 22.71 4.70
C VAL A 10 -11.25 21.89 3.79
N THR A 11 -11.27 20.58 4.03
CA THR A 11 -12.03 19.59 3.24
C THR A 11 -13.03 18.79 4.07
N LYS A 12 -13.21 19.14 5.36
CA LYS A 12 -14.07 18.40 6.31
C LYS A 12 -15.54 18.32 5.86
N ASP A 13 -15.98 19.25 5.03
CA ASP A 13 -17.33 19.33 4.45
C ASP A 13 -17.51 18.49 3.17
N LEU A 14 -16.42 18.01 2.57
CA LEU A 14 -16.44 17.26 1.31
C LEU A 14 -16.69 15.76 1.56
N GLY A 15 -17.51 15.16 0.69
CA GLY A 15 -17.75 13.72 0.65
C GLY A 15 -16.69 12.98 -0.19
N ASN A 16 -17.08 11.80 -0.71
CA ASN A 16 -16.19 10.93 -1.49
C ASN A 16 -16.66 10.78 -2.95
N SER A 17 -17.42 11.76 -3.47
CA SER A 17 -17.90 11.77 -4.87
C SER A 17 -16.90 12.43 -5.82
N ASP A 18 -17.05 12.20 -7.13
CA ASP A 18 -16.22 12.85 -8.16
C ASP A 18 -16.37 14.38 -8.14
N ALA A 19 -17.56 14.89 -7.80
CA ALA A 19 -17.80 16.32 -7.65
C ALA A 19 -17.07 16.89 -6.42
N ASP A 20 -17.04 16.13 -5.32
CA ASP A 20 -16.28 16.49 -4.12
C ASP A 20 -14.77 16.48 -4.41
N ALA A 21 -14.29 15.52 -5.20
CA ALA A 21 -12.88 15.45 -5.62
C ALA A 21 -12.49 16.66 -6.49
N ALA A 22 -13.35 17.06 -7.44
CA ALA A 22 -13.12 18.25 -8.25
C ALA A 22 -13.15 19.54 -7.41
N GLU A 23 -14.02 19.61 -6.40
CA GLU A 23 -14.07 20.73 -5.46
C GLU A 23 -12.84 20.78 -4.56
N MET A 24 -12.37 19.63 -4.08
CA MET A 24 -11.13 19.49 -3.32
C MET A 24 -9.93 20.01 -4.14
N GLU A 25 -9.84 19.63 -5.42
CA GLU A 25 -8.79 20.09 -6.33
C GLU A 25 -8.84 21.61 -6.55
N ARG A 26 -10.03 22.18 -6.74
CA ARG A 26 -10.19 23.65 -6.88
C ARG A 26 -9.73 24.39 -5.62
N ARG A 27 -10.13 23.93 -4.44
CA ARG A 27 -9.71 24.52 -3.16
C ARG A 27 -8.21 24.37 -2.92
N TRP A 28 -7.64 23.24 -3.31
CA TRP A 28 -6.19 23.02 -3.22
C TRP A 28 -5.41 23.96 -4.14
N LEU A 29 -5.86 24.17 -5.38
CA LEU A 29 -5.21 25.11 -6.31
C LEU A 29 -5.18 26.54 -5.76
N ILE A 30 -6.29 26.99 -5.16
CA ILE A 30 -6.37 28.30 -4.50
C ILE A 30 -5.38 28.37 -3.34
N TYR A 31 -5.42 27.38 -2.45
CA TYR A 31 -4.50 27.29 -1.31
C TYR A 31 -3.02 27.29 -1.75
N ARG A 32 -2.68 26.51 -2.78
CA ARG A 32 -1.34 26.45 -3.37
C ARG A 32 -0.90 27.81 -3.91
N ASP A 33 -1.75 28.50 -4.66
CA ASP A 33 -1.42 29.79 -5.25
C ASP A 33 -1.25 30.87 -4.18
N GLU A 34 -2.10 30.87 -3.15
CA GLU A 34 -1.98 31.76 -2.00
C GLU A 34 -0.70 31.48 -1.19
N MET A 35 -0.36 30.21 -0.94
CA MET A 35 0.89 29.82 -0.29
C MET A 35 2.12 30.18 -1.12
N SER A 36 2.07 29.97 -2.44
CA SER A 36 3.15 30.35 -3.38
C SER A 36 3.39 31.86 -3.36
N ALA A 37 2.32 32.66 -3.33
CA ALA A 37 2.42 34.12 -3.21
C ALA A 37 3.06 34.56 -1.88
N LEU A 38 2.77 33.86 -0.79
CA LEU A 38 3.38 34.11 0.52
C LEU A 38 4.87 33.74 0.55
N ILE A 39 5.23 32.57 0.01
CA ILE A 39 6.62 32.13 -0.11
C ILE A 39 7.41 33.12 -0.99
N ALA A 40 6.82 33.59 -2.08
CA ALA A 40 7.43 34.57 -2.98
C ALA A 40 7.57 35.97 -2.36
N ALA A 41 6.65 36.35 -1.46
CA ALA A 41 6.74 37.60 -0.70
C ALA A 41 7.88 37.59 0.34
N GLY A 42 8.35 36.40 0.75
CA GLY A 42 9.43 36.21 1.70
C GLY A 42 9.02 36.41 3.16
N GLY A 43 9.95 36.13 4.08
CA GLY A 43 9.70 36.21 5.55
C GLY A 43 9.08 34.95 6.14
N VAL A 44 9.27 33.81 5.46
CA VAL A 44 8.84 32.49 5.90
C VAL A 44 9.95 31.47 5.64
N HIS A 45 10.12 30.51 6.54
CA HIS A 45 11.01 29.36 6.37
C HIS A 45 10.26 28.06 6.62
N GLN A 46 10.81 26.95 6.12
CA GLN A 46 10.31 25.61 6.42
C GLN A 46 11.08 25.05 7.62
N ASP A 47 10.38 24.49 8.61
CA ASP A 47 11.00 23.77 9.71
C ASP A 47 11.36 22.32 9.34
N ASP A 48 11.96 21.59 10.28
CA ASP A 48 12.39 20.20 10.08
C ASP A 48 11.21 19.23 9.80
N ASP A 49 9.99 19.63 10.16
CA ASP A 49 8.76 18.85 9.97
C ASP A 49 8.01 19.24 8.68
N GLY A 50 8.57 20.14 7.87
CA GLY A 50 8.00 20.55 6.59
C GLY A 50 6.92 21.64 6.69
N TRP A 51 6.75 22.26 7.86
CA TRP A 51 5.79 23.34 8.07
C TRP A 51 6.39 24.69 7.73
N TRP A 52 5.57 25.56 7.11
CA TRP A 52 5.96 26.94 6.89
C TRP A 52 5.74 27.76 8.16
N VAL A 53 6.79 28.45 8.59
CA VAL A 53 6.86 29.27 9.79
C VAL A 53 7.14 30.72 9.40
N CYS A 54 6.42 31.68 9.99
CA CYS A 54 6.70 33.10 9.78
C CYS A 54 7.97 33.53 10.55
N ASP A 55 8.94 34.13 9.86
CA ASP A 55 10.19 34.60 10.49
C ASP A 55 9.97 35.72 11.50
N ALA A 56 8.95 36.55 11.29
CA ALA A 56 8.68 37.73 12.11
C ALA A 56 7.91 37.39 13.41
N THR A 57 7.05 36.38 13.39
CA THR A 57 6.16 36.05 14.52
C THR A 57 6.40 34.66 15.10
N GLY A 58 7.11 33.77 14.40
CA GLY A 58 7.25 32.36 14.74
C GLY A 58 5.94 31.55 14.62
N GLU A 59 4.90 32.12 14.01
CA GLU A 59 3.60 31.45 13.87
C GLU A 59 3.63 30.43 12.73
N LEU A 60 3.00 29.26 12.96
CA LEU A 60 2.81 28.22 11.95
C LEU A 60 1.74 28.65 10.94
N ILE A 61 2.13 28.69 9.68
CA ILE A 61 1.33 29.19 8.55
C ILE A 61 0.50 28.06 7.95
N GLY A 62 1.10 26.89 7.81
CA GLY A 62 0.48 25.70 7.25
C GLY A 62 1.52 24.69 6.75
N PRO A 63 1.08 23.44 6.50
CA PRO A 63 1.93 22.44 5.86
C PRO A 63 2.23 22.84 4.41
N ASP A 64 3.30 22.30 3.82
CA ASP A 64 3.58 22.47 2.40
C ASP A 64 2.37 22.01 1.54
N PRO A 65 1.90 22.80 0.56
CA PRO A 65 0.81 22.41 -0.33
C PRO A 65 1.04 21.07 -1.05
N GLU A 66 2.29 20.66 -1.29
CA GLU A 66 2.59 19.35 -1.90
C GLU A 66 2.31 18.17 -0.96
N ILE A 67 2.34 18.37 0.36
CA ILE A 67 1.95 17.34 1.34
C ILE A 67 0.43 17.11 1.32
N GLU A 68 -0.34 18.18 1.16
CA GLU A 68 -1.81 18.17 1.15
C GLU A 68 -2.41 17.99 -0.25
N ARG A 69 -1.56 17.67 -1.25
CA ARG A 69 -1.98 17.50 -2.64
C ARG A 69 -2.99 16.35 -2.75
N PRO A 70 -4.22 16.60 -3.23
CA PRO A 70 -5.22 15.57 -3.36
C PRO A 70 -4.76 14.52 -4.39
N LEU A 71 -4.85 13.24 -3.99
CA LEU A 71 -4.64 12.12 -4.89
C LEU A 71 -5.76 12.14 -5.95
N ASN A 72 -5.48 12.64 -7.15
CA ASN A 72 -6.47 12.64 -8.22
C ASN A 72 -6.50 11.27 -8.94
N LEU A 73 -7.70 10.86 -9.36
CA LEU A 73 -7.92 9.58 -10.06
C LEU A 73 -7.15 9.53 -11.41
N ARG A 74 -6.79 10.69 -11.96
CA ARG A 74 -6.02 10.84 -13.20
C ARG A 74 -4.58 10.34 -13.05
N GLU A 75 -3.98 10.47 -11.88
CA GLU A 75 -2.66 9.93 -11.53
C GLU A 75 -2.71 8.50 -11.00
N ALA A 76 -3.88 7.99 -10.59
CA ALA A 76 -4.04 6.61 -10.15
C ALA A 76 -3.68 5.59 -11.27
N GLY A 77 -3.82 5.97 -12.55
CA GLY A 77 -3.38 5.17 -13.69
C GLY A 77 -1.85 5.10 -13.86
N ALA A 78 -1.10 5.98 -13.19
CA ALA A 78 0.36 6.00 -13.18
C ALA A 78 0.96 5.25 -11.97
N ALA A 79 0.13 4.59 -11.16
CA ALA A 79 0.60 3.75 -10.06
C ALA A 79 1.47 2.62 -10.61
N VAL A 80 2.77 2.65 -10.30
CA VAL A 80 3.70 1.58 -10.61
C VAL A 80 3.74 0.55 -9.48
N SER A 81 4.21 -0.66 -9.77
CA SER A 81 4.42 -1.65 -8.72
C SER A 81 5.52 -1.20 -7.76
N PHE A 82 5.47 -1.68 -6.52
CA PHE A 82 6.50 -1.40 -5.52
C PHE A 82 7.92 -1.74 -6.02
N ASP A 83 8.05 -2.85 -6.77
CA ASP A 83 9.33 -3.28 -7.33
C ASP A 83 9.87 -2.30 -8.37
N GLN A 84 8.99 -1.61 -9.11
CA GLN A 84 9.36 -0.58 -10.07
C GLN A 84 9.66 0.78 -9.41
N ALA A 85 8.89 1.16 -8.39
CA ALA A 85 9.13 2.40 -7.63
C ALA A 85 10.43 2.33 -6.81
N PHE A 86 10.75 1.17 -6.24
CA PHE A 86 11.86 1.00 -5.30
C PHE A 86 12.71 -0.24 -5.58
N PRO A 87 13.38 -0.33 -6.74
CA PRO A 87 14.06 -1.56 -7.18
C PRO A 87 15.14 -2.03 -6.19
N GLY A 88 15.93 -1.11 -5.64
CA GLY A 88 16.98 -1.44 -4.68
C GLY A 88 16.46 -1.93 -3.32
N LEU A 89 15.29 -1.46 -2.89
CA LEU A 89 14.65 -1.89 -1.64
C LEU A 89 13.90 -3.22 -1.84
N ALA A 90 13.19 -3.36 -2.95
CA ALA A 90 12.52 -4.58 -3.33
C ALA A 90 13.49 -5.77 -3.40
N ALA A 91 14.66 -5.58 -4.00
CA ALA A 91 15.71 -6.61 -4.06
C ALA A 91 16.20 -7.06 -2.67
N LYS A 92 16.24 -6.15 -1.69
CA LYS A 92 16.63 -6.46 -0.30
C LYS A 92 15.52 -7.16 0.48
N MET A 93 14.26 -6.76 0.26
CA MET A 93 13.10 -7.30 0.98
C MET A 93 12.64 -8.66 0.45
N ARG A 94 12.87 -8.94 -0.83
CA ARG A 94 12.53 -10.22 -1.47
C ARG A 94 13.81 -10.90 -1.95
N PRO A 95 14.65 -11.42 -1.03
CA PRO A 95 15.74 -12.28 -1.46
C PRO A 95 15.14 -13.42 -2.29
N PRO A 96 15.77 -13.79 -3.42
CA PRO A 96 15.23 -14.80 -4.33
C PRO A 96 14.94 -16.06 -3.53
N ARG A 97 13.66 -16.43 -3.46
CA ARG A 97 13.24 -17.68 -2.84
C ARG A 97 13.97 -18.77 -3.60
N GLY A 98 14.86 -19.49 -2.91
CA GLY A 98 15.72 -20.48 -3.56
C GLY A 98 14.92 -21.45 -4.41
N ALA A 99 15.50 -21.91 -5.52
CA ALA A 99 14.86 -22.86 -6.42
C ALA A 99 14.23 -24.01 -5.63
N GLN A 100 12.97 -24.33 -5.96
CA GLN A 100 12.22 -25.36 -5.25
C GLN A 100 12.98 -26.69 -5.39
N LYS A 101 13.62 -27.15 -4.30
CA LYS A 101 14.56 -28.29 -4.30
C LYS A 101 13.92 -29.63 -4.66
N LYS A 102 12.58 -29.73 -4.68
CA LYS A 102 11.84 -30.96 -4.96
C LYS A 102 10.85 -30.73 -6.12
N PRO A 103 10.71 -31.69 -7.06
CA PRO A 103 9.66 -31.66 -8.06
C PRO A 103 8.30 -31.43 -7.40
N THR A 104 7.49 -30.55 -7.98
CA THR A 104 6.15 -30.23 -7.46
C THR A 104 5.28 -31.48 -7.53
N LYS A 105 4.60 -31.82 -6.43
CA LYS A 105 3.57 -32.87 -6.45
C LYS A 105 2.48 -32.46 -7.45
N VAL A 106 2.10 -33.36 -8.35
CA VAL A 106 1.00 -33.10 -9.29
C VAL A 106 -0.32 -33.29 -8.57
N SER A 107 -1.16 -32.25 -8.54
CA SER A 107 -2.51 -32.35 -8.00
C SER A 107 -3.39 -33.13 -8.98
N THR A 108 -3.88 -34.29 -8.55
CA THR A 108 -4.81 -35.12 -9.32
C THR A 108 -5.94 -35.60 -8.45
N THR A 109 -7.12 -35.83 -9.04
CA THR A 109 -8.31 -36.31 -8.35
C THR A 109 -8.49 -37.79 -8.61
N ILE A 110 -8.30 -38.62 -7.57
CA ILE A 110 -8.57 -40.06 -7.61
C ILE A 110 -9.74 -40.41 -6.70
N ARG A 111 -10.54 -41.42 -7.08
CA ARG A 111 -11.59 -41.98 -6.22
C ARG A 111 -10.98 -43.13 -5.40
N LEU A 112 -11.20 -43.10 -4.10
CA LEU A 112 -10.73 -44.10 -3.16
C LEU A 112 -11.94 -44.72 -2.44
N SER A 113 -11.83 -45.98 -2.06
CA SER A 113 -12.87 -46.65 -1.27
C SER A 113 -13.11 -45.93 0.06
N PRO A 114 -14.36 -45.90 0.57
CA PRO A 114 -14.69 -45.23 1.83
C PRO A 114 -13.84 -45.70 3.01
N ASP A 115 -13.56 -47.00 3.12
CA ASP A 115 -12.80 -47.59 4.22
C ASP A 115 -11.34 -47.12 4.25
N VAL A 116 -10.73 -46.97 3.07
CA VAL A 116 -9.36 -46.45 2.92
C VAL A 116 -9.30 -45.00 3.38
N LEU A 117 -10.26 -44.18 2.94
CA LEU A 117 -10.33 -42.79 3.37
C LEU A 117 -10.58 -42.66 4.87
N ALA A 118 -11.45 -43.49 5.45
CA ALA A 118 -11.73 -43.49 6.88
C ALA A 118 -10.48 -43.84 7.69
N HIS A 119 -9.74 -44.89 7.29
CA HIS A 119 -8.51 -45.32 7.94
C HIS A 119 -7.45 -44.20 7.97
N PHE A 120 -7.17 -43.58 6.82
CA PHE A 120 -6.18 -42.49 6.78
C PHE A 120 -6.69 -41.23 7.47
N ARG A 121 -7.97 -40.85 7.36
CA ARG A 121 -8.48 -39.65 8.06
C ARG A 121 -8.48 -39.79 9.58
N ALA A 122 -8.75 -40.98 10.11
CA ALA A 122 -8.67 -41.25 11.55
C ALA A 122 -7.27 -40.97 12.12
N SER A 123 -6.25 -41.00 11.26
CA SER A 123 -4.86 -40.77 11.63
C SER A 123 -4.50 -39.28 11.82
N GLY A 124 -5.40 -38.34 11.49
CA GLY A 124 -5.27 -36.90 11.78
C GLY A 124 -4.58 -36.07 10.68
N GLU A 125 -3.99 -34.94 11.08
CA GLU A 125 -3.31 -34.00 10.16
C GLU A 125 -2.20 -34.70 9.35
N GLY A 126 -2.12 -34.42 8.04
CA GLY A 126 -1.13 -35.07 7.16
C GLY A 126 -1.52 -36.47 6.67
N TRP A 127 -2.78 -36.90 6.82
CA TRP A 127 -3.27 -38.16 6.26
C TRP A 127 -3.05 -38.30 4.74
N GLN A 128 -3.12 -37.20 3.98
CA GLN A 128 -2.80 -37.16 2.55
C GLN A 128 -1.32 -37.48 2.25
N SER A 129 -0.41 -37.08 3.14
CA SER A 129 1.01 -37.43 2.97
C SER A 129 1.27 -38.89 3.32
N ARG A 130 0.49 -39.45 4.26
CA ARG A 130 0.57 -40.87 4.63
C ARG A 130 0.05 -41.80 3.54
N ILE A 131 -1.04 -41.44 2.87
CA ILE A 131 -1.50 -42.23 1.71
C ILE A 131 -0.51 -42.15 0.54
N ASP A 132 0.09 -40.99 0.28
CA ASP A 132 1.19 -40.85 -0.72
C ASP A 132 2.39 -41.73 -0.36
N ALA A 133 2.76 -41.82 0.92
CA ALA A 133 3.84 -42.69 1.39
C ALA A 133 3.49 -44.19 1.23
N ALA A 134 2.28 -44.61 1.60
CA ALA A 134 1.83 -45.99 1.45
C ALA A 134 1.79 -46.43 -0.02
N LEU A 135 1.35 -45.55 -0.93
CA LEU A 135 1.37 -45.82 -2.37
C LEU A 135 2.81 -45.98 -2.89
N LYS A 136 3.75 -45.16 -2.42
CA LYS A 136 5.18 -45.30 -2.77
C LYS A 136 5.79 -46.59 -2.26
N GLU A 137 5.46 -46.98 -1.04
CA GLU A 137 5.92 -48.24 -0.46
C GLU A 137 5.38 -49.44 -1.24
N TRP A 138 4.09 -49.41 -1.61
CA TRP A 138 3.49 -50.45 -2.44
C TRP A 138 4.17 -50.58 -3.80
N ILE A 139 4.49 -49.45 -4.46
CA ILE A 139 5.25 -49.40 -5.73
C ILE A 139 6.68 -49.92 -5.55
N ALA A 140 7.31 -49.72 -4.40
CA ALA A 140 8.66 -50.21 -4.15
C ALA A 140 8.70 -51.73 -3.88
N ALA A 141 7.59 -52.28 -3.39
CA ALA A 141 7.46 -53.69 -3.01
C ALA A 141 6.95 -54.61 -4.12
N HIS A 142 6.49 -54.08 -5.26
CA HIS A 142 5.90 -54.82 -6.38
C HIS A 142 6.46 -54.35 -7.72
#